data_AF-A0A537JFN8-F1
#
_entry.id   AF-A0A537JFN8-F1
#
_cell.length_a   1.000
_cell.length_b   1.000
_cell.length_c   1.000
_cell.angle_alpha   90.00
_cell.angle_beta   90.00
_cell.angle_gamma   90.00
#
_symmetry.space_group_name_H-M   'P 1'
#
loop_
_entity.id
_entity.type
_entity.pdbx_description
1 polymer ?
#
loop_
_entity_poly.entity_id
_entity_poly.type
_entity_poly.pdbx_seq_one_letter_code
_entity_poly.pdbx_strand_id
1 'polypeptide(L)'
;MILQHYLIPTIFLLITGVYTVTLITNRGEPCTDTGKMLMKIYPGFFPGFNSSGICVNKPTQFADATTTQYGVVNTWRWDFGVSTASNDTSDQQNPTYTFTTPGTYNVRLISSCSKGCID
;
A
#
# COMPACT_ATOMS: atom_id res chain seq x y z
N MET A 1 -32.06 24.95 5.46
CA MET A 1 -31.93 24.04 4.29
C MET A 1 -30.68 23.19 4.54
N ILE A 2 -30.87 21.88 4.68
CA ILE A 2 -29.98 20.98 5.42
C ILE A 2 -28.77 20.61 4.54
N LEU A 3 -27.56 20.92 5.01
CA LEU A 3 -26.30 20.43 4.46
C LEU A 3 -26.16 18.95 4.81
N GLN A 4 -26.69 18.08 3.96
CA GLN A 4 -26.57 16.63 4.12
C GLN A 4 -25.11 16.25 3.84
N HIS A 5 -24.39 15.99 4.92
CA HIS A 5 -23.05 15.43 4.88
C HIS A 5 -23.11 14.12 4.10
N TYR A 6 -22.46 14.07 2.95
CA TYR A 6 -22.22 12.82 2.22
C TYR A 6 -21.27 11.97 3.07
N LEU A 7 -21.84 11.22 4.02
CA LEU A 7 -21.16 10.10 4.64
C LEU A 7 -20.95 9.07 3.52
N ILE A 8 -19.74 8.99 2.99
CA ILE A 8 -19.35 7.88 2.12
C ILE A 8 -19.34 6.64 3.04
N PRO A 9 -20.29 5.71 2.92
CA PRO A 9 -20.27 4.53 3.76
C PRO A 9 -19.02 3.73 3.40
N THR A 10 -18.13 3.52 4.35
CA THR A 10 -17.00 2.62 4.20
C THR A 10 -17.55 1.19 4.15
N ILE A 11 -17.81 0.68 2.94
CA ILE A 11 -18.25 -0.70 2.74
C ILE A 11 -17.01 -1.61 2.75
N PHE A 12 -16.91 -2.48 3.75
CA PHE A 12 -15.90 -3.53 3.78
C PHE A 12 -16.35 -4.70 2.90
N LEU A 13 -15.85 -4.73 1.65
CA LEU A 13 -16.16 -5.79 0.69
C LEU A 13 -15.21 -6.97 0.90
N LEU A 14 -15.71 -8.03 1.55
CA LEU A 14 -14.95 -9.22 1.98
C LEU A 14 -14.72 -10.27 0.88
N ILE A 15 -15.26 -10.06 -0.34
CA ILE A 15 -15.14 -11.00 -1.45
C ILE A 15 -14.54 -10.32 -2.68
N THR A 16 -13.68 -11.05 -3.40
CA THR A 16 -13.20 -10.60 -4.70
C THR A 16 -14.37 -10.41 -5.64
N GLY A 17 -14.48 -9.22 -6.22
CA GLY A 17 -15.61 -8.89 -7.07
C GLY A 17 -15.36 -7.65 -7.91
N VAL A 18 -16.09 -7.59 -9.03
CA VAL A 18 -16.23 -6.37 -9.81
C VAL A 18 -17.49 -5.68 -9.32
N TYR A 19 -17.34 -4.53 -8.70
CA TYR A 19 -18.42 -3.72 -8.18
C TYR A 19 -18.68 -2.58 -9.15
N THR A 20 -19.95 -2.34 -9.48
CA THR A 20 -20.33 -1.18 -10.30
C THR A 20 -20.68 -0.02 -9.37
N VAL A 21 -19.78 0.94 -9.26
CA VAL A 21 -20.04 2.19 -8.57
C VAL A 21 -20.86 3.07 -9.50
N THR A 22 -22.03 3.49 -9.01
CA THR A 22 -22.93 4.36 -9.76
C THR A 22 -22.97 5.71 -9.08
N LEU A 23 -22.54 6.75 -9.78
CA LEU A 23 -22.75 8.14 -9.37
C LEU A 23 -23.99 8.65 -10.07
N ILE A 24 -24.97 9.05 -9.27
CA ILE A 24 -26.19 9.69 -9.76
C ILE A 24 -26.06 11.17 -9.42
N THR A 25 -26.02 12.03 -10.44
CA THR A 25 -26.08 13.48 -10.24
C THR A 25 -27.53 13.92 -10.45
N ASN A 26 -28.16 14.38 -9.38
CA ASN A 26 -29.48 14.98 -9.45
C ASN A 26 -29.45 16.36 -8.77
N ARG A 27 -29.63 17.41 -9.58
CA ARG A 27 -29.65 18.80 -9.11
C ARG A 27 -31.07 19.28 -8.74
N GLY A 28 -32.03 18.37 -8.60
CA GLY A 28 -33.45 18.67 -8.36
C GLY A 28 -34.27 18.88 -9.64
N GLU A 29 -33.74 18.49 -10.79
CA GLU A 29 -34.36 18.62 -12.13
C GLU A 29 -34.73 17.22 -12.68
N PRO A 30 -35.67 17.11 -13.65
CA PRO A 30 -36.10 15.81 -14.19
C PRO A 30 -35.00 15.07 -14.97
N CYS A 31 -33.95 15.78 -15.38
CA CYS A 31 -32.78 15.17 -16.02
C CYS A 31 -31.81 14.64 -14.96
N THR A 32 -31.84 13.33 -14.74
CA THR A 32 -30.86 12.62 -13.92
C THR A 32 -29.79 12.01 -14.83
N ASP A 33 -28.52 12.36 -14.61
CA ASP A 33 -27.40 11.70 -15.30
C ASP A 33 -26.76 10.65 -14.40
N THR A 34 -26.35 9.54 -15.00
CA THR A 34 -25.82 8.37 -14.28
C THR A 34 -24.47 7.96 -14.86
N GLY A 35 -23.40 8.24 -14.10
CA GLY A 35 -22.08 7.71 -14.39
C GLY A 35 -21.89 6.34 -13.74
N LYS A 36 -21.40 5.35 -14.48
CA LYS A 36 -21.05 4.02 -13.95
C LYS A 36 -19.55 3.77 -14.09
N MET A 37 -18.92 3.27 -13.04
CA MET A 37 -17.52 2.84 -13.04
C MET A 37 -17.42 1.42 -12.48
N LEU A 38 -16.55 0.61 -13.09
CA LEU A 38 -16.23 -0.73 -12.60
C LEU A 38 -15.02 -0.66 -11.66
N MET A 39 -15.20 -1.11 -10.42
CA MET A 39 -14.14 -1.23 -9.41
C MET A 39 -13.86 -2.71 -9.17
N LYS A 40 -12.59 -3.13 -9.19
CA LYS A 40 -12.18 -4.49 -8.85
C LYS A 40 -11.51 -4.49 -7.48
N ILE A 41 -11.99 -5.32 -6.56
CA ILE A 41 -11.43 -5.42 -5.21
C ILE A 41 -10.79 -6.80 -5.03
N TYR A 42 -9.55 -6.79 -4.54
CA TYR A 42 -8.75 -7.99 -4.26
C TYR A 42 -8.26 -7.96 -2.81
N PRO A 43 -9.06 -8.44 -1.84
CA PRO A 43 -8.59 -8.55 -0.45
C PRO A 43 -7.49 -9.60 -0.34
N GLY A 44 -6.66 -9.50 0.70
CA GLY A 44 -5.62 -10.49 0.98
C GLY A 44 -4.22 -10.12 0.49
N PHE A 45 -3.89 -8.83 0.44
CA PHE A 45 -2.53 -8.33 0.31
C PHE A 45 -2.01 -7.98 1.71
N PHE A 46 -0.97 -8.66 2.17
CA PHE A 46 -0.41 -8.52 3.51
C PHE A 46 1.10 -8.21 3.39
N PRO A 47 1.48 -6.92 3.36
CA PRO A 47 2.87 -6.50 3.33
C PRO A 47 3.56 -6.83 4.65
N GLY A 48 4.81 -7.26 4.55
CA GLY A 48 5.60 -7.65 5.72
C GLY A 48 7.04 -7.93 5.34
N PHE A 49 7.94 -7.89 6.33
CA PHE A 49 9.34 -8.21 6.15
C PHE A 49 9.99 -8.73 7.43
N ASN A 50 11.14 -9.39 7.24
CA ASN A 50 12.03 -9.81 8.31
C ASN A 50 13.38 -9.11 8.15
N SER A 51 14.09 -8.92 9.27
CA SER A 51 15.45 -8.40 9.27
C SER A 51 16.38 -9.27 10.13
N SER A 52 17.65 -9.37 9.73
CA SER A 52 18.69 -10.08 10.49
C SER A 52 20.04 -9.35 10.42
N GLY A 53 20.88 -9.53 11.43
CA GLY A 53 22.19 -8.86 11.50
C GLY A 53 22.13 -7.38 11.88
N ILE A 54 21.41 -7.03 12.95
CA ILE A 54 21.10 -5.64 13.38
C ILE A 54 22.26 -5.01 14.18
N CYS A 55 23.51 -5.29 13.80
CA CYS A 55 24.68 -4.74 14.48
C CYS A 55 25.15 -3.46 13.77
N VAL A 56 25.56 -2.45 14.54
CA VAL A 56 26.16 -1.24 13.99
C VAL A 56 27.43 -1.58 13.18
N ASN A 57 27.64 -0.89 12.06
CA ASN A 57 28.73 -1.12 11.11
C ASN A 57 28.79 -2.56 10.54
N LYS A 58 27.69 -3.29 10.60
CA LYS A 58 27.51 -4.58 9.92
C LYS A 58 26.31 -4.50 8.98
N PRO A 59 26.35 -5.22 7.85
CA PRO A 59 25.22 -5.28 6.94
C PRO A 59 24.06 -5.99 7.62
N THR A 60 22.94 -5.27 7.77
CA THR A 60 21.65 -5.84 8.11
C THR A 60 20.98 -6.31 6.82
N GLN A 61 20.54 -7.56 6.80
CA GLN A 61 19.82 -8.14 5.68
C GLN A 61 18.31 -8.01 5.91
N PHE A 62 17.61 -7.50 4.90
CA PHE A 62 16.17 -7.42 4.86
C PHE A 62 15.63 -8.44 3.87
N ALA A 63 14.54 -9.11 4.25
CA ALA A 63 13.87 -10.09 3.41
C ALA A 63 12.37 -9.76 3.34
N ASP A 64 11.86 -9.63 2.13
CA ASP A 64 10.43 -9.49 1.89
C ASP A 64 9.68 -10.73 2.37
N ALA A 65 8.62 -10.51 3.13
CA ALA A 65 7.68 -11.52 3.61
C ALA A 65 6.25 -11.16 3.21
N THR A 66 6.07 -10.26 2.24
CA THR A 66 4.77 -9.88 1.70
C THR A 66 4.06 -11.11 1.15
N THR A 67 2.84 -11.34 1.60
CA THR A 67 1.99 -12.41 1.06
C THR A 67 0.81 -11.79 0.33
N THR A 68 0.41 -12.42 -0.77
CA THR A 68 -0.79 -12.01 -1.50
C THR A 68 -1.61 -13.23 -1.88
N GLN A 69 -2.92 -13.14 -1.69
CA GLN A 69 -3.88 -14.14 -2.16
C GLN A 69 -4.13 -14.00 -3.67
N TYR A 70 -3.96 -12.80 -4.24
CA TYR A 70 -4.23 -12.52 -5.64
C TYR A 70 -3.09 -11.75 -6.31
N GLY A 71 -2.72 -12.17 -7.52
CA GLY A 71 -1.60 -11.58 -8.26
C GLY A 71 -0.25 -12.00 -7.71
N VAL A 72 0.77 -11.26 -8.10
CA VAL A 72 2.16 -11.48 -7.66
C VAL A 72 2.73 -10.16 -7.18
N VAL A 73 3.50 -10.18 -6.08
CA VAL A 73 4.28 -9.02 -5.64
C VAL A 73 5.36 -8.77 -6.69
N ASN A 74 5.45 -7.55 -7.20
CA ASN A 74 6.31 -7.24 -8.34
C ASN A 74 7.14 -5.97 -8.18
N THR A 75 6.93 -5.19 -7.12
CA THR A 75 7.79 -4.04 -6.80
C THR A 75 8.00 -3.95 -5.30
N TRP A 76 9.16 -3.44 -4.92
CA TRP A 76 9.53 -3.15 -3.54
C TRP A 76 10.14 -1.76 -3.52
N ARG A 77 9.90 -1.02 -2.45
CA ARG A 77 10.55 0.24 -2.15
C ARG A 77 10.81 0.29 -0.66
N TRP A 78 12.08 0.23 -0.32
CA TRP A 78 12.58 0.30 1.04
C TRP A 78 12.98 1.72 1.37
N ASP A 79 12.73 2.09 2.60
CA ASP A 79 13.23 3.29 3.27
C ASP A 79 13.75 2.84 4.62
N PHE A 80 15.06 2.97 4.85
CA PHE A 80 15.72 2.52 6.08
C PHE A 80 15.61 3.55 7.21
N GLY A 81 14.95 4.70 6.98
CA GLY A 81 14.65 5.70 7.99
C GLY A 81 15.88 6.50 8.46
N VAL A 82 16.89 6.66 7.60
CA VAL A 82 18.15 7.36 7.94
C VAL A 82 18.16 8.74 7.30
N SER A 83 17.54 9.69 7.99
CA SER A 83 17.34 11.07 7.47
C SER A 83 18.63 11.82 7.07
N THR A 84 19.79 11.41 7.57
CA THR A 84 21.09 12.03 7.24
C THR A 84 21.77 11.41 6.03
N ALA A 85 21.30 10.27 5.54
CA ALA A 85 21.89 9.55 4.42
C ALA A 85 21.08 9.81 3.15
N SER A 86 21.75 9.96 2.01
CA SER A 86 21.12 10.12 0.70
C SER A 86 20.85 8.79 -0.02
N ASN A 87 21.31 7.69 0.55
CA ASN A 87 21.27 6.34 -0.01
C ASN A 87 20.56 5.35 0.92
N ASP A 88 19.54 5.82 1.65
CA ASP A 88 18.76 5.04 2.61
C ASP A 88 17.51 4.38 2.00
N THR A 89 17.45 4.27 0.67
CA THR A 89 16.36 3.62 -0.05
C THR A 89 16.85 2.53 -0.99
N SER A 90 15.98 1.56 -1.30
CA SER A 90 16.29 0.48 -2.25
C SER A 90 15.03 -0.05 -2.92
N ASP A 91 15.15 -0.44 -4.20
CA ASP A 91 14.05 -1.07 -4.95
C ASP A 91 14.22 -2.60 -5.08
N GLN A 92 15.24 -3.17 -4.41
CA GLN A 92 15.47 -4.62 -4.41
C GLN A 92 14.46 -5.34 -3.53
N GLN A 93 14.10 -6.58 -3.87
CA GLN A 93 13.23 -7.40 -3.03
C GLN A 93 13.85 -7.70 -1.65
N ASN A 94 15.13 -8.08 -1.63
CA ASN A 94 15.85 -8.49 -0.41
C ASN A 94 17.16 -7.69 -0.26
N PRO A 95 17.10 -6.39 0.10
CA PRO A 95 18.28 -5.54 0.16
C PRO A 95 19.11 -5.80 1.41
N THR A 96 20.34 -5.28 1.38
CA THR A 96 21.18 -5.15 2.57
C THR A 96 21.47 -3.68 2.83
N TYR A 97 21.39 -3.25 4.08
CA TYR A 97 21.75 -1.88 4.49
C TYR A 97 22.61 -1.91 5.75
N THR A 98 23.59 -1.01 5.83
CA THR A 98 24.51 -0.92 6.98
C THR A 98 24.26 0.37 7.75
N PHE A 99 23.81 0.24 8.99
CA PHE A 99 23.67 1.38 9.90
C PHE A 99 25.02 1.73 10.53
N THR A 100 25.52 2.94 10.28
CA THR A 100 26.83 3.40 10.76
C THR A 100 26.78 4.00 12.17
N THR A 101 25.62 4.54 12.55
CA THR A 101 25.37 5.13 13.85
C THR A 101 24.42 4.21 14.63
N PRO A 102 24.65 3.97 15.93
CA PRO A 102 23.70 3.25 16.76
C PRO A 102 22.46 4.11 17.00
N GLY A 103 21.27 3.51 16.93
CA GLY A 103 20.01 4.22 17.14
C GLY A 103 18.79 3.36 16.78
N THR A 104 17.62 3.96 16.95
CA THR A 104 16.35 3.36 16.51
C THR A 104 15.98 3.95 15.16
N TYR A 105 15.75 3.09 14.17
CA TYR A 105 15.40 3.47 12.81
C TYR A 105 14.02 2.91 12.46
N ASN A 106 13.17 3.75 11.87
CA ASN A 106 11.85 3.35 11.40
C ASN A 106 11.95 2.88 9.95
N VAL A 107 12.23 1.59 9.75
CA VAL A 107 12.31 0.99 8.42
C VAL A 107 10.91 0.80 7.86
N ARG A 108 10.68 1.25 6.61
CA ARG A 108 9.44 1.08 5.86
C ARG A 108 9.69 0.28 4.58
N LEU A 109 8.80 -0.66 4.30
CA LEU A 109 8.68 -1.33 3.02
C LEU A 109 7.34 -0.94 2.40
N ILE A 110 7.37 -0.44 1.17
CA ILE A 110 6.18 -0.32 0.32
C ILE A 110 6.32 -1.37 -0.77
N SER A 111 5.42 -2.34 -0.80
CA SER A 111 5.35 -3.34 -1.88
C SER A 111 4.08 -3.15 -2.70
N SER A 112 4.15 -3.55 -3.97
CA SER A 112 2.96 -3.60 -4.83
C SER A 112 2.81 -4.94 -5.51
N CYS A 113 1.59 -5.24 -5.94
CA CYS A 113 1.29 -6.43 -6.69
C CYS A 113 0.71 -6.14 -8.08
N SER A 114 0.75 -7.16 -8.95
CA SER A 114 0.23 -7.11 -10.32
C SER A 114 -1.27 -6.83 -10.42
N LYS A 115 -2.02 -6.79 -9.31
CA LYS A 115 -3.44 -6.41 -9.26
C LYS A 115 -3.66 -4.95 -8.85
N GLY A 116 -2.57 -4.19 -8.65
CA GLY A 116 -2.61 -2.77 -8.31
C GLY A 116 -2.77 -2.48 -6.82
N CYS A 117 -2.69 -3.50 -5.95
CA CYS A 117 -2.60 -3.28 -4.52
C CYS A 117 -1.22 -2.69 -4.19
N ILE A 118 -1.22 -1.63 -3.39
CA ILE A 118 -0.04 -0.92 -2.88
C ILE A 118 -0.32 -0.69 -1.39
N ASP A 119 0.70 -0.85 -0.55
CA ASP A 119 0.68 -0.48 0.88
C ASP A 119 0.80 1.03 1.13
#